data_AF-A0A1E1WEG9-F1
#
_entry.id   AF-A0A1E1WEG9-F1
#
_cell.length_a   1.000
_cell.length_b   1.000
_cell.length_c   1.000
_cell.angle_alpha   90.00
_cell.angle_beta   90.00
_cell.angle_gamma   90.00
#
_symmetry.space_group_name_H-M   'P 1'
#
loop_
_entity.id
_entity.type
_entity.pdbx_description
1 polymer ?
#
loop_
_entity_poly.entity_id
_entity_poly.type
_entity_poly.pdbx_seq_one_letter_code
_entity_poly.pdbx_strand_id
1 'polypeptide(L)'
;GCLRDHADRVLRALTPALTDKSTASSMKIETLVFIVCLVRGHPGETMRAHVATLMPAVIACVHDPFYKVTAEALRVLQTLVKVIRPLDAVVITEGEEAQVQPPPEDLQRFIPEMYQCTLVRLRATDMDQEVKERAIAACGQLLCHFGDYLESELPVCLPIFLERLRNEITRLTTVKALTKVASSPLRIDLSPIMSDAVPILGSFLRKNQRALKLSTLVLLDTLVQNYSDSISIELLSKVLMEVPPLICEADLHCAQTA
;
A
#
# COMPACT_ATOMS: atom_id res chain seq x y z
N GLY A 1 7.69 5.04 23.00
CA GLY A 1 9.12 5.34 23.14
C GLY A 1 9.36 6.43 24.15
N CYS A 2 10.63 6.66 24.48
CA CYS A 2 11.11 7.72 25.37
C CYS A 2 10.85 9.16 24.86
N LEU A 3 10.38 9.33 23.62
CA LEU A 3 10.07 10.63 23.02
C LEU A 3 8.57 10.98 23.05
N ARG A 4 7.72 10.17 23.69
CA ARG A 4 6.26 10.38 23.71
C ARG A 4 5.89 11.81 24.13
N ASP A 5 6.46 12.29 25.22
CA ASP A 5 6.14 13.61 25.80
C ASP A 5 6.82 14.77 25.04
N HIS A 6 7.68 14.46 24.08
CA HIS A 6 8.42 15.43 23.27
C HIS A 6 8.03 15.39 21.79
N ALA A 7 7.18 14.44 21.37
CA ALA A 7 6.82 14.21 19.97
C ALA A 7 6.28 15.49 19.32
N ASP A 8 5.38 16.19 20.02
CA ASP A 8 4.82 17.45 19.54
C ASP A 8 5.87 18.53 19.26
N ARG A 9 6.79 18.75 20.20
CA ARG A 9 7.88 19.74 20.05
C ARG A 9 8.83 19.36 18.92
N VAL A 10 9.18 18.08 18.83
CA VAL A 10 10.06 17.55 17.79
C VAL A 10 9.40 17.70 16.42
N LEU A 11 8.16 17.24 16.27
CA LEU A 11 7.44 17.28 14.99
C LEU A 11 7.24 18.73 14.50
N ARG A 12 6.87 19.64 15.40
CA ARG A 12 6.77 21.07 15.06
C ARG A 12 8.11 21.69 14.64
N ALA A 13 9.23 21.26 15.23
CA ALA A 13 10.56 21.72 14.85
C ALA A 13 11.03 21.19 13.49
N LEU A 14 10.49 20.05 13.04
CA LEU A 14 10.86 19.42 11.78
C LEU A 14 10.06 19.93 10.58
N THR A 15 8.82 20.40 10.79
CA THR A 15 7.97 20.92 9.71
C THR A 15 8.65 21.99 8.84
N PRO A 16 9.34 23.01 9.41
CA PRO A 16 10.03 24.02 8.61
C PRO A 16 11.07 23.45 7.63
N ALA A 17 11.83 22.43 8.06
CA ALA A 17 12.85 21.79 7.22
C ALA A 17 12.26 21.09 5.98
N LEU A 18 11.00 20.63 6.07
CA LEU A 18 10.31 20.00 4.95
C LEU A 18 9.75 21.03 3.96
N THR A 19 9.28 22.17 4.47
CA THR A 19 8.58 23.19 3.68
C THR A 19 9.48 24.26 3.09
N ASP A 20 10.64 24.53 3.70
CA ASP A 20 11.57 25.55 3.21
C ASP A 20 12.26 25.09 1.91
N LYS A 21 12.09 25.89 0.86
CA LYS A 21 12.67 25.63 -0.47
C LYS A 21 14.20 25.72 -0.47
N SER A 22 14.80 26.43 0.47
CA SER A 22 16.26 26.55 0.63
C SER A 22 16.88 25.36 1.35
N THR A 23 16.06 24.51 2.00
CA THR A 23 16.57 23.33 2.70
C THR A 23 17.11 22.31 1.71
N ALA A 24 18.35 21.89 1.93
CA ALA A 24 19.02 20.87 1.12
C ALA A 24 18.21 19.56 1.10
N SER A 25 18.12 18.92 -0.08
CA SER A 25 17.34 17.69 -0.24
C SER A 25 17.79 16.56 0.69
N SER A 26 19.07 16.49 1.05
CA SER A 26 19.59 15.53 2.04
C SER A 26 18.93 15.72 3.41
N MET A 27 18.77 16.96 3.87
CA MET A 27 18.11 17.26 5.15
C MET A 27 16.62 16.89 5.11
N LYS A 28 15.93 17.16 3.99
CA LYS A 28 14.54 16.72 3.80
C LYS A 28 14.41 15.21 3.87
N ILE A 29 15.30 14.48 3.20
CA ILE A 29 15.33 13.00 3.20
C ILE A 29 15.51 12.47 4.62
N GLU A 30 16.54 12.92 5.34
CA GLU A 30 16.80 12.49 6.72
C GLU A 30 15.63 12.82 7.65
N THR A 31 14.99 13.98 7.46
CA THR A 31 13.81 14.38 8.23
C THR A 31 12.62 13.45 7.98
N LEU A 32 12.34 13.12 6.71
CA LEU A 32 11.26 12.17 6.35
C LEU A 32 11.56 10.76 6.89
N VAL A 33 12.81 10.31 6.80
CA VAL A 33 13.26 9.03 7.38
C VAL A 33 13.04 9.00 8.88
N PHE A 34 13.43 10.08 9.57
CA PHE A 34 13.24 10.21 11.00
C PHE A 34 11.75 10.18 11.38
N ILE A 35 10.87 10.85 10.62
CA ILE A 35 9.42 10.82 10.86
C ILE A 35 8.89 9.38 10.80
N VAL A 36 9.30 8.57 9.81
CA VAL A 36 8.89 7.15 9.74
C VAL A 36 9.33 6.40 11.00
N CYS A 37 10.57 6.58 11.45
CA CYS A 37 11.09 5.93 12.66
C CYS A 37 10.33 6.38 13.91
N LEU A 38 10.09 7.68 14.05
CA LEU A 38 9.36 8.25 15.17
C LEU A 38 7.94 7.71 15.24
N VAL A 39 7.23 7.69 14.11
CA VAL A 39 5.84 7.21 14.05
C VAL A 39 5.75 5.73 14.38
N ARG A 40 6.67 4.90 13.86
CA ARG A 40 6.70 3.46 14.14
C ARG A 40 7.15 3.11 15.56
N GLY A 41 7.95 3.97 16.20
CA GLY A 41 8.44 3.77 17.56
C GLY A 41 7.44 4.14 18.68
N HIS A 42 6.24 4.59 18.32
CA HIS A 42 5.21 5.03 19.24
C HIS A 42 3.85 4.39 18.92
N PRO A 43 2.96 4.25 19.92
CA PRO A 43 1.59 3.81 19.67
C PRO A 43 0.89 4.75 18.67
N GLY A 44 0.13 4.17 17.74
CA GLY A 44 -0.60 4.92 16.71
C GLY A 44 -1.51 6.00 17.29
N GLU A 45 -2.22 5.68 18.39
CA GLU A 45 -3.05 6.62 19.15
C GLU A 45 -2.32 7.91 19.52
N THR A 46 -1.08 7.79 20.01
CA THR A 46 -0.28 8.96 20.38
C THR A 46 0.09 9.79 19.15
N MET A 47 0.49 9.15 18.06
CA MET A 47 0.91 9.87 16.85
C MET A 47 -0.24 10.45 16.05
N ARG A 48 -1.47 9.94 16.24
CA ARG A 48 -2.64 10.43 15.53
C ARG A 48 -2.88 11.92 15.78
N ALA A 49 -2.66 12.39 17.01
CA ALA A 49 -2.79 13.80 17.39
C ALA A 49 -1.88 14.75 16.60
N HIS A 50 -0.79 14.26 15.99
CA HIS A 50 0.16 15.08 15.24
C HIS A 50 0.05 14.94 13.72
N VAL A 51 -0.81 14.04 13.23
CA VAL A 51 -0.97 13.78 11.79
C VAL A 51 -1.39 15.07 11.06
N ALA A 52 -2.36 15.81 11.60
CA ALA A 52 -2.86 17.03 10.98
C ALA A 52 -1.76 18.09 10.80
N THR A 53 -0.80 18.17 11.72
CA THR A 53 0.33 19.11 11.65
C THR A 53 1.36 18.68 10.59
N LEU A 54 1.58 17.38 10.42
CA LEU A 54 2.57 16.86 9.47
C LEU A 54 2.05 16.78 8.04
N MET A 55 0.76 16.49 7.87
CA MET A 55 0.20 16.13 6.58
C MET A 55 0.48 17.15 5.47
N PRO A 56 0.29 18.48 5.68
CA PRO A 56 0.55 19.46 4.63
C PRO A 56 2.00 19.46 4.14
N ALA A 57 2.97 19.32 5.07
CA ALA A 57 4.39 19.28 4.73
C ALA A 57 4.76 17.98 3.99
N VAL A 58 4.19 16.85 4.38
CA VAL A 58 4.39 15.56 3.71
C VAL A 58 3.84 15.60 2.28
N ILE A 59 2.62 16.13 2.09
CA ILE A 59 2.01 16.27 0.77
C ILE A 59 2.86 17.18 -0.12
N ALA A 60 3.35 18.30 0.41
CA ALA A 60 4.28 19.17 -0.32
C ALA A 60 5.56 18.42 -0.76
N CYS A 61 6.12 17.56 0.10
CA CYS A 61 7.28 16.73 -0.26
C CYS A 61 6.96 15.64 -1.30
N VAL A 62 5.72 15.14 -1.40
CA VAL A 62 5.30 14.23 -2.48
C VAL A 62 5.36 14.94 -3.84
N HIS A 63 5.25 16.27 -3.86
CA HIS A 63 5.39 17.11 -5.05
C HIS A 63 6.82 17.64 -5.27
N ASP A 64 7.80 17.25 -4.45
CA ASP A 64 9.17 17.73 -4.56
C ASP A 64 9.78 17.33 -5.93
N PRO A 65 10.57 18.22 -6.58
CA PRO A 65 11.21 17.91 -7.85
C PRO A 65 12.25 16.78 -7.73
N PHE A 66 12.83 16.57 -6.55
CA PHE A 66 13.81 15.52 -6.36
C PHE A 66 13.15 14.19 -6.00
N TYR A 67 13.40 13.16 -6.83
CA TYR A 67 12.72 11.88 -6.73
C TYR A 67 12.91 11.19 -5.37
N LYS A 68 14.08 11.32 -4.73
CA LYS A 68 14.32 10.72 -3.41
C LYS A 68 13.49 11.35 -2.29
N VAL A 69 13.26 12.67 -2.35
CA VAL A 69 12.36 13.34 -1.42
C VAL A 69 10.92 12.85 -1.65
N THR A 70 10.51 12.74 -2.91
CA THR A 70 9.19 12.19 -3.26
C THR A 70 9.02 10.74 -2.75
N ALA A 71 10.02 9.88 -2.96
CA ALA A 71 10.00 8.48 -2.53
C ALA A 71 9.85 8.33 -1.01
N GLU A 72 10.61 9.13 -0.25
CA GLU A 72 10.53 9.15 1.22
C GLU A 72 9.22 9.77 1.72
N ALA A 73 8.69 10.79 1.04
CA ALA A 73 7.40 11.37 1.39
C ALA A 73 6.25 10.38 1.20
N LEU A 74 6.26 9.61 0.10
CA LEU A 74 5.31 8.51 -0.13
C LEU A 74 5.43 7.40 0.93
N ARG A 75 6.64 7.17 1.48
CA ARG A 75 6.86 6.23 2.59
C ARG A 75 6.30 6.76 3.92
N VAL A 76 6.44 8.05 4.18
CA VAL A 76 5.80 8.72 5.33
C VAL A 76 4.28 8.62 5.19
N LEU A 77 3.72 8.96 4.02
CA LEU A 77 2.29 8.89 3.73
C LEU A 77 1.72 7.49 4.03
N GLN A 78 2.37 6.42 3.53
CA GLN A 78 2.01 5.02 3.86
C GLN A 78 1.95 4.77 5.37
N THR A 79 2.88 5.33 6.12
CA THR A 79 2.95 5.13 7.57
C THR A 79 1.83 5.90 8.27
N LEU A 80 1.54 7.14 7.85
CA LEU A 80 0.47 7.96 8.41
C LEU A 80 -0.92 7.39 8.13
N VAL A 81 -1.16 6.80 6.96
CA VAL A 81 -2.42 6.10 6.62
C VAL A 81 -2.80 5.10 7.71
N LYS A 82 -1.84 4.27 8.15
CA LYS A 82 -2.05 3.25 9.19
C LYS A 82 -2.27 3.85 10.58
N VAL A 83 -1.72 5.04 10.84
CA VAL A 83 -1.94 5.77 12.09
C VAL A 83 -3.35 6.36 12.14
N ILE A 84 -3.81 6.94 11.03
CA ILE A 84 -5.13 7.55 10.92
C ILE A 84 -6.21 6.48 11.13
N ARG A 85 -6.08 5.31 10.49
CA ARG A 85 -7.05 4.22 10.61
C ARG A 85 -6.36 2.86 10.70
N PRO A 86 -6.06 2.34 11.90
CA PRO A 86 -5.28 1.11 12.06
C PRO A 86 -6.13 -0.16 11.81
N LEU A 87 -6.25 -0.57 10.55
CA LEU A 87 -7.07 -1.75 10.17
C LEU A 87 -6.38 -3.10 10.34
N ASP A 88 -5.04 -3.13 10.40
CA ASP A 88 -4.27 -4.37 10.60
C ASP A 88 -4.58 -5.10 11.91
N ALA A 89 -5.17 -4.42 12.89
CA ALA A 89 -5.52 -4.97 14.19
C ALA A 89 -6.98 -5.47 14.27
N VAL A 90 -7.76 -5.31 13.19
CA VAL A 90 -9.15 -5.76 13.15
C VAL A 90 -9.16 -7.27 13.03
N VAL A 91 -9.67 -7.94 14.06
CA VAL A 91 -9.92 -9.39 14.05
C VAL A 91 -11.29 -9.60 13.44
N ILE A 92 -11.34 -10.35 12.34
CA ILE A 92 -12.60 -10.80 11.73
C ILE A 92 -12.89 -12.19 12.29
N THR A 93 -13.96 -12.33 13.08
CA THR A 93 -14.46 -13.63 13.52
C THR A 93 -15.31 -14.22 12.40
N GLU A 94 -15.20 -15.54 12.16
CA GLU A 94 -16.03 -16.22 11.15
C GLU A 94 -17.53 -15.98 11.41
N GLY A 95 -18.23 -15.43 10.42
CA GLY A 95 -19.68 -15.17 10.48
C GLY A 95 -20.09 -13.80 11.01
N GLU A 96 -19.16 -12.94 11.42
CA GLU A 96 -19.44 -11.56 11.84
C GLU A 96 -18.91 -10.52 10.85
N GLU A 97 -19.68 -9.46 10.60
CA GLU A 97 -19.21 -8.31 9.83
C GLU A 97 -18.05 -7.63 10.60
N ALA A 98 -16.97 -7.32 9.89
CA ALA A 98 -15.82 -6.65 10.49
C ALA A 98 -16.26 -5.28 11.06
N GLN A 99 -16.15 -5.11 12.38
CA GLN A 99 -16.44 -3.82 13.02
C GLN A 99 -15.29 -2.84 12.74
N VAL A 100 -15.40 -2.16 11.60
CA VAL A 100 -14.40 -1.17 11.17
C VAL A 100 -14.80 0.21 11.68
N GLN A 101 -13.99 0.77 12.58
CA GLN A 101 -14.19 2.15 13.02
C GLN A 101 -13.84 3.15 11.90
N PRO A 102 -14.62 4.23 11.73
CA PRO A 102 -14.27 5.29 10.80
C PRO A 102 -13.00 6.02 11.27
N PRO A 103 -12.21 6.59 10.36
CA PRO A 103 -11.13 7.51 10.72
C PRO A 103 -11.68 8.76 11.43
N PRO A 104 -10.88 9.45 12.28
CA PRO A 104 -11.33 10.70 12.91
C PRO A 104 -11.76 11.76 11.89
N GLU A 105 -12.85 12.46 12.18
CA GLU A 105 -13.46 13.45 11.28
C GLU A 105 -12.47 14.54 10.84
N ASP A 106 -11.62 15.01 11.76
CA ASP A 106 -10.63 16.05 11.49
C ASP A 106 -9.50 15.58 10.57
N LEU A 107 -9.32 14.27 10.40
CA LEU A 107 -8.31 13.67 9.51
C LEU A 107 -8.91 13.17 8.20
N GLN A 108 -10.23 12.95 8.12
CA GLN A 108 -10.93 12.54 6.90
C GLN A 108 -10.70 13.51 5.73
N ARG A 109 -10.62 14.82 6.01
CA ARG A 109 -10.36 15.86 5.00
C ARG A 109 -9.07 15.66 4.20
N PHE A 110 -8.10 14.91 4.74
CA PHE A 110 -6.84 14.65 4.03
C PHE A 110 -6.94 13.47 3.07
N ILE A 111 -7.95 12.61 3.16
CA ILE A 111 -8.08 11.40 2.33
C ILE A 111 -8.08 11.74 0.83
N PRO A 112 -8.89 12.71 0.35
CA PRO A 112 -8.88 13.07 -1.07
C PRO A 112 -7.50 13.58 -1.53
N GLU A 113 -6.86 14.44 -0.74
CA GLU A 113 -5.57 15.03 -1.11
C GLU A 113 -4.44 13.98 -1.12
N MET A 114 -4.40 13.10 -0.11
CA MET A 114 -3.47 11.96 -0.07
C MET A 114 -3.61 11.05 -1.29
N TYR A 115 -4.85 10.77 -1.70
CA TYR A 115 -5.11 9.99 -2.90
C TYR A 115 -4.66 10.73 -4.16
N GLN A 116 -5.06 11.99 -4.34
CA GLN A 116 -4.73 12.75 -5.55
C GLN A 116 -3.22 12.92 -5.74
N CYS A 117 -2.46 13.28 -4.69
CA CYS A 117 -1.01 13.42 -4.81
C CYS A 117 -0.33 12.07 -5.14
N THR A 118 -0.84 10.96 -4.60
CA THR A 118 -0.33 9.62 -4.86
C THR A 118 -0.68 9.15 -6.28
N LEU A 119 -1.90 9.43 -6.75
CA LEU A 119 -2.38 9.07 -8.08
C LEU A 119 -1.53 9.69 -9.18
N VAL A 120 -1.14 10.96 -9.03
CA VAL A 120 -0.23 11.64 -9.98
C VAL A 120 1.07 10.85 -10.14
N ARG A 121 1.64 10.37 -9.04
CA ARG A 121 2.87 9.55 -9.05
C ARG A 121 2.63 8.14 -9.57
N LEU A 122 1.47 7.54 -9.29
CA LEU A 122 1.10 6.21 -9.76
C LEU A 122 0.91 6.15 -11.29
N ARG A 123 0.30 7.19 -11.87
CA ARG A 123 0.05 7.32 -13.31
C ARG A 123 1.33 7.55 -14.12
N ALA A 124 2.32 8.20 -13.53
CA ALA A 124 3.52 8.59 -14.25
C ALA A 124 4.30 7.36 -14.76
N THR A 125 4.59 7.37 -16.07
CA THR A 125 5.33 6.29 -16.75
C THR A 125 6.83 6.54 -16.76
N ASP A 126 7.24 7.81 -16.78
CA ASP A 126 8.63 8.24 -16.81
C ASP A 126 9.06 8.85 -15.47
N MET A 127 9.26 7.97 -14.48
CA MET A 127 9.83 8.33 -13.20
C MET A 127 10.82 7.26 -12.76
N ASP A 128 11.68 7.66 -11.83
CA ASP A 128 12.58 6.77 -11.11
C ASP A 128 11.83 5.55 -10.55
N GLN A 129 12.47 4.39 -10.63
CA GLN A 129 11.90 3.12 -10.19
C GLN A 129 11.48 3.16 -8.73
N GLU A 130 12.25 3.82 -7.87
CA GLU A 130 11.96 3.92 -6.45
C GLU A 130 10.63 4.65 -6.21
N VAL A 131 10.39 5.74 -6.94
CA VAL A 131 9.15 6.51 -6.82
C VAL A 131 7.96 5.70 -7.33
N LYS A 132 8.12 4.94 -8.43
CA LYS A 132 7.06 4.06 -8.95
C LYS A 132 6.65 3.01 -7.92
N GLU A 133 7.62 2.31 -7.34
CA GLU A 133 7.35 1.29 -6.32
C GLU A 133 6.72 1.90 -5.07
N ARG A 134 7.20 3.08 -4.63
CA ARG A 134 6.62 3.81 -3.50
C ARG A 134 5.19 4.28 -3.77
N ALA A 135 4.88 4.71 -4.99
CA ALA A 135 3.54 5.14 -5.37
C ALA A 135 2.55 3.97 -5.39
N ILE A 136 2.96 2.81 -5.93
CA ILE A 136 2.16 1.58 -5.91
C ILE A 136 1.87 1.15 -4.47
N ALA A 137 2.90 1.12 -3.63
CA ALA A 137 2.75 0.75 -2.23
C ALA A 137 1.89 1.76 -1.45
N ALA A 138 2.02 3.06 -1.72
CA ALA A 138 1.22 4.12 -1.10
C ALA A 138 -0.25 4.04 -1.51
N CYS A 139 -0.53 3.88 -2.81
CA CYS A 139 -1.89 3.75 -3.29
C CYS A 139 -2.54 2.47 -2.75
N GLY A 140 -1.81 1.35 -2.72
CA GLY A 140 -2.33 0.10 -2.14
C GLY A 140 -2.64 0.24 -0.65
N GLN A 141 -1.81 0.99 0.10
CA GLN A 141 -2.09 1.28 1.51
C GLN A 141 -3.32 2.19 1.67
N LEU A 142 -3.50 3.21 0.81
CA LEU A 142 -4.69 4.07 0.82
C LEU A 142 -5.96 3.27 0.54
N LEU A 143 -5.98 2.44 -0.50
CA LEU A 143 -7.13 1.59 -0.83
C LEU A 143 -7.43 0.58 0.29
N CYS A 144 -6.39 0.00 0.90
CA CYS A 144 -6.53 -0.93 2.02
C CYS A 144 -7.20 -0.27 3.24
N HIS A 145 -6.95 1.01 3.53
CA HIS A 145 -7.42 1.67 4.75
C HIS A 145 -8.57 2.65 4.56
N PHE A 146 -8.77 3.16 3.35
CA PHE A 146 -9.78 4.19 3.02
C PHE A 146 -10.54 3.85 1.75
N GLY A 147 -10.54 2.59 1.32
CA GLY A 147 -11.22 2.20 0.09
C GLY A 147 -12.72 2.51 0.08
N ASP A 148 -13.38 2.46 1.24
CA ASP A 148 -14.76 2.89 1.51
C ASP A 148 -14.97 4.41 1.38
N TYR A 149 -13.91 5.21 1.50
CA TYR A 149 -13.91 6.65 1.21
C TYR A 149 -13.42 6.98 -0.21
N LEU A 150 -12.99 5.97 -0.96
CA LEU A 150 -12.36 6.10 -2.28
C LEU A 150 -13.09 5.27 -3.35
N GLU A 151 -14.34 4.87 -3.11
CA GLU A 151 -15.12 4.02 -4.03
C GLU A 151 -15.25 4.64 -5.44
N SER A 152 -15.48 5.95 -5.51
CA SER A 152 -15.55 6.70 -6.77
C SER A 152 -14.24 6.71 -7.56
N GLU A 153 -13.14 6.42 -6.89
CA GLU A 153 -11.79 6.42 -7.45
C GLU A 153 -11.32 5.03 -7.91
N LEU A 154 -11.99 3.95 -7.46
CA LEU A 154 -11.66 2.58 -7.85
C LEU A 154 -11.65 2.35 -9.37
N PRO A 155 -12.63 2.86 -10.15
CA PRO A 155 -12.63 2.70 -11.61
C PRO A 155 -11.40 3.32 -12.28
N VAL A 156 -10.74 4.28 -11.60
CA VAL A 156 -9.55 4.96 -12.11
C VAL A 156 -8.28 4.24 -11.67
N CYS A 157 -8.15 3.86 -10.41
CA CYS A 157 -6.90 3.32 -9.88
C CYS A 157 -6.70 1.84 -10.19
N LEU A 158 -7.76 1.02 -10.19
CA LEU A 158 -7.64 -0.43 -10.41
C LEU A 158 -7.06 -0.79 -11.80
N PRO A 159 -7.46 -0.14 -12.91
CA PRO A 159 -6.82 -0.37 -14.21
C PRO A 159 -5.33 -0.05 -14.20
N ILE A 160 -4.91 0.98 -13.45
CA ILE A 160 -3.48 1.33 -13.33
C ILE A 160 -2.73 0.24 -12.57
N PHE A 161 -3.30 -0.32 -11.49
CA PHE A 161 -2.72 -1.49 -10.82
C PHE A 161 -2.55 -2.66 -11.79
N LEU A 162 -3.55 -2.93 -12.65
CA LEU A 162 -3.48 -3.99 -13.64
C LEU A 162 -2.34 -3.75 -14.66
N GLU A 163 -2.16 -2.52 -15.13
CA GLU A 163 -0.99 -2.15 -15.96
C GLU A 163 0.33 -2.37 -15.22
N ARG A 164 0.43 -1.93 -13.95
CA ARG A 164 1.63 -2.12 -13.14
C ARG A 164 1.86 -3.61 -12.80
N LEU A 165 0.83 -4.45 -12.85
CA LEU A 165 0.94 -5.89 -12.70
C LEU A 165 1.58 -6.51 -13.95
N ARG A 166 1.20 -6.05 -15.14
CA ARG A 166 1.75 -6.52 -16.43
C ARG A 166 3.22 -6.12 -16.64
N ASN A 167 3.65 -5.02 -16.01
CA ASN A 167 5.01 -4.49 -16.17
C ASN A 167 6.06 -5.23 -15.31
N GLU A 168 7.16 -5.62 -15.95
CA GLU A 168 8.21 -6.42 -15.33
C GLU A 168 8.85 -5.81 -14.08
N ILE A 169 9.07 -4.51 -14.12
CA ILE A 169 9.77 -3.78 -13.07
C ILE A 169 8.86 -3.66 -11.84
N THR A 170 7.55 -3.47 -12.06
CA THR A 170 6.61 -3.16 -10.98
C THR A 170 5.80 -4.36 -10.49
N ARG A 171 5.75 -5.49 -11.23
CA ARG A 171 4.86 -6.63 -10.94
C ARG A 171 4.93 -7.12 -9.49
N LEU A 172 6.13 -7.25 -8.92
CA LEU A 172 6.29 -7.76 -7.54
C LEU A 172 5.69 -6.80 -6.51
N THR A 173 5.94 -5.51 -6.67
CA THR A 173 5.42 -4.48 -5.78
C THR A 173 3.90 -4.37 -5.91
N THR A 174 3.37 -4.50 -7.13
CA THR A 174 1.93 -4.52 -7.40
C THR A 174 1.25 -5.72 -6.76
N VAL A 175 1.83 -6.92 -6.86
CA VAL A 175 1.31 -8.13 -6.19
C VAL A 175 1.19 -7.88 -4.69
N LYS A 176 2.25 -7.41 -4.04
CA LYS A 176 2.24 -7.11 -2.59
C LYS A 176 1.21 -6.04 -2.19
N ALA A 177 1.03 -5.02 -3.03
CA ALA A 177 0.05 -3.98 -2.79
C ALA A 177 -1.38 -4.53 -2.92
N LEU A 178 -1.67 -5.30 -3.97
CA LEU A 178 -2.97 -5.95 -4.14
C LEU A 178 -3.26 -6.97 -3.02
N THR A 179 -2.26 -7.66 -2.48
CA THR A 179 -2.45 -8.55 -1.32
C THR A 179 -2.98 -7.76 -0.12
N LYS A 180 -2.43 -6.58 0.16
CA LYS A 180 -2.92 -5.71 1.24
C LYS A 180 -4.34 -5.22 0.98
N VAL A 181 -4.65 -4.85 -0.26
CA VAL A 181 -5.99 -4.40 -0.63
C VAL A 181 -7.00 -5.55 -0.48
N ALA A 182 -6.68 -6.73 -1.01
CA ALA A 182 -7.55 -7.91 -0.93
C ALA A 182 -7.70 -8.50 0.47
N SER A 183 -6.73 -8.26 1.37
CA SER A 183 -6.82 -8.66 2.78
C SER A 183 -7.52 -7.61 3.67
N SER A 184 -7.88 -6.45 3.11
CA SER A 184 -8.52 -5.40 3.89
C SER A 184 -9.88 -5.86 4.43
N PRO A 185 -10.21 -5.54 5.69
CA PRO A 185 -11.55 -5.79 6.23
C PRO A 185 -12.64 -4.94 5.56
N LEU A 186 -12.28 -3.94 4.76
CA LEU A 186 -13.22 -3.08 4.04
C LEU A 186 -13.93 -3.77 2.87
N ARG A 187 -13.38 -4.90 2.38
CA ARG A 187 -13.97 -5.70 1.29
C ARG A 187 -14.32 -4.87 0.05
N ILE A 188 -13.45 -3.94 -0.35
CA ILE A 188 -13.70 -3.12 -1.55
C ILE A 188 -13.79 -3.99 -2.80
N ASP A 189 -14.62 -3.56 -3.76
CA ASP A 189 -14.85 -4.30 -5.00
C ASP A 189 -13.60 -4.35 -5.89
N LEU A 190 -13.05 -5.55 -6.05
CA LEU A 190 -11.94 -5.84 -6.96
C LEU A 190 -12.39 -6.53 -8.25
N SER A 191 -13.68 -6.85 -8.39
CA SER A 191 -14.24 -7.52 -9.57
C SER A 191 -13.86 -6.86 -10.91
N PRO A 192 -13.69 -5.52 -11.03
CA PRO A 192 -13.37 -4.90 -12.33
C PRO A 192 -12.03 -5.33 -12.93
N ILE A 193 -11.11 -5.89 -12.15
CA ILE A 193 -9.79 -6.34 -12.63
C ILE A 193 -9.57 -7.85 -12.49
N MET A 194 -10.47 -8.60 -11.85
CA MET A 194 -10.24 -10.02 -11.52
C MET A 194 -10.07 -10.91 -12.75
N SER A 195 -10.88 -10.70 -13.79
CA SER A 195 -10.83 -11.51 -15.03
C SER A 195 -9.48 -11.46 -15.73
N ASP A 196 -8.78 -10.32 -15.60
CA ASP A 196 -7.47 -10.11 -16.19
C ASP A 196 -6.33 -10.40 -15.22
N ALA A 197 -6.48 -10.02 -13.95
CA ALA A 197 -5.43 -10.16 -12.94
C ALA A 197 -5.14 -11.62 -12.61
N VAL A 198 -6.18 -12.45 -12.42
CA VAL A 198 -6.01 -13.86 -12.01
C VAL A 198 -5.18 -14.67 -13.03
N PRO A 199 -5.44 -14.61 -14.35
CA PRO A 199 -4.56 -15.24 -15.34
C PRO A 199 -3.12 -14.73 -15.34
N ILE A 200 -2.93 -13.41 -15.17
CA ILE A 200 -1.59 -12.81 -15.09
C ILE A 200 -0.84 -13.38 -13.88
N LEU A 201 -1.50 -13.47 -12.72
CA LEU A 201 -0.95 -14.07 -11.51
C LEU A 201 -0.59 -15.54 -11.71
N GLY A 202 -1.47 -16.35 -12.31
CA GLY A 202 -1.16 -17.74 -12.67
C GLY A 202 0.12 -17.84 -13.52
N SER A 203 0.30 -16.94 -14.49
CA SER A 203 1.51 -16.91 -15.32
C SER A 203 2.80 -16.60 -14.55
N PHE A 204 2.72 -15.93 -13.40
CA PHE A 204 3.88 -15.62 -12.55
C PHE A 204 4.41 -16.85 -11.82
N LEU A 205 3.57 -17.85 -11.57
CA LEU A 205 3.96 -19.11 -10.94
C LEU A 205 4.96 -19.90 -11.80
N ARG A 206 4.96 -19.69 -13.12
CA ARG A 206 5.94 -20.26 -14.06
C ARG A 206 7.29 -19.52 -14.08
N LYS A 207 7.38 -18.32 -13.48
CA LYS A 207 8.58 -17.47 -13.58
C LYS A 207 9.67 -17.96 -12.63
N ASN A 208 10.93 -17.89 -13.08
CA ASN A 208 12.10 -18.19 -12.25
C ASN A 208 12.47 -17.03 -11.30
N GLN A 209 11.48 -16.50 -10.57
CA GLN A 209 11.66 -15.43 -9.60
C GLN A 209 10.95 -15.82 -8.30
N ARG A 210 11.70 -16.38 -7.36
CA ARG A 210 11.17 -16.95 -6.11
C ARG A 210 10.26 -15.98 -5.33
N ALA A 211 10.72 -14.74 -5.13
CA ALA A 211 9.96 -13.73 -4.40
C ALA A 211 8.60 -13.41 -5.06
N LEU A 212 8.55 -13.41 -6.40
CA LEU A 212 7.32 -13.21 -7.15
C LEU A 212 6.37 -14.40 -6.99
N LYS A 213 6.87 -15.63 -7.12
CA LYS A 213 6.05 -16.85 -6.96
C LYS A 213 5.38 -16.88 -5.60
N LEU A 214 6.16 -16.73 -4.53
CA LEU A 214 5.64 -16.73 -3.16
C LEU A 214 4.62 -15.60 -2.92
N SER A 215 4.92 -14.38 -3.36
CA SER A 215 3.97 -13.25 -3.18
C SER A 215 2.69 -13.47 -4.00
N THR A 216 2.80 -14.14 -5.16
CA THR A 216 1.66 -14.44 -6.03
C THR A 216 0.76 -15.50 -5.42
N LEU A 217 1.33 -16.57 -4.85
CA LEU A 217 0.56 -17.59 -4.13
C LEU A 217 -0.23 -16.98 -2.97
N VAL A 218 0.42 -16.12 -2.16
CA VAL A 218 -0.27 -15.42 -1.05
C VAL A 218 -1.42 -14.54 -1.58
N LEU A 219 -1.22 -13.81 -2.68
CA LEU A 219 -2.30 -13.02 -3.28
C LEU A 219 -3.45 -13.90 -3.79
N LEU A 220 -3.14 -14.99 -4.50
CA LEU A 220 -4.16 -15.91 -5.03
C LEU A 220 -4.98 -16.54 -3.90
N ASP A 221 -4.34 -17.01 -2.84
CA ASP A 221 -4.99 -17.53 -1.63
C ASP A 221 -5.89 -16.46 -0.98
N THR A 222 -5.37 -15.24 -0.80
CA THR A 222 -6.14 -14.11 -0.25
C THR A 222 -7.38 -13.80 -1.12
N LEU A 223 -7.23 -13.81 -2.45
CA LEU A 223 -8.34 -13.56 -3.38
C LEU A 223 -9.40 -14.66 -3.29
N VAL A 224 -8.99 -15.93 -3.21
CA VAL A 224 -9.92 -17.06 -3.05
C VAL A 224 -10.68 -16.97 -1.72
N GLN A 225 -9.98 -16.68 -0.63
CA GLN A 225 -10.59 -16.55 0.70
C GLN A 225 -11.57 -15.38 0.78
N ASN A 226 -11.25 -14.26 0.12
CA ASN A 226 -11.96 -13.01 0.34
C ASN A 226 -12.90 -12.56 -0.78
N TYR A 227 -12.77 -13.15 -1.96
CA TYR A 227 -13.47 -12.77 -3.19
C TYR A 227 -13.91 -13.98 -4.01
N SER A 228 -14.16 -15.13 -3.36
CA SER A 228 -14.58 -16.39 -4.03
C SER A 228 -15.71 -16.17 -5.04
N ASP A 229 -16.69 -15.34 -4.68
CA ASP A 229 -17.90 -15.09 -5.49
C ASP A 229 -17.61 -14.28 -6.75
N SER A 230 -16.47 -13.58 -6.78
CA SER A 230 -16.00 -12.77 -7.92
C SER A 230 -15.03 -13.52 -8.84
N ILE A 231 -14.66 -14.76 -8.51
CA ILE A 231 -13.70 -15.56 -9.28
C ILE A 231 -14.41 -16.76 -9.91
N SER A 232 -14.39 -16.83 -11.23
CA SER A 232 -14.98 -17.97 -11.92
C SER A 232 -14.17 -19.25 -11.73
N ILE A 233 -14.87 -20.38 -11.66
CA ILE A 233 -14.26 -21.72 -11.56
C ILE A 233 -13.27 -21.97 -12.71
N GLU A 234 -13.56 -21.45 -13.91
CA GLU A 234 -12.67 -21.58 -15.07
C GLU A 234 -11.32 -20.86 -14.85
N LEU A 235 -11.35 -19.65 -14.28
CA LEU A 235 -10.12 -18.90 -13.97
C LEU A 235 -9.30 -19.62 -12.90
N LEU A 236 -9.96 -20.10 -11.84
CA LEU A 236 -9.29 -20.84 -10.78
C LEU A 236 -8.66 -22.14 -11.29
N SER A 237 -9.36 -22.88 -12.15
CA SER A 237 -8.84 -24.10 -12.78
C SER A 237 -7.55 -23.84 -13.56
N LYS A 238 -7.47 -22.74 -14.32
CA LYS A 238 -6.25 -22.35 -15.04
C LYS A 238 -5.07 -22.07 -14.09
N VAL A 239 -5.32 -21.45 -12.94
CA VAL A 239 -4.29 -21.23 -11.92
C VAL A 239 -3.85 -22.54 -11.28
N LEU A 240 -4.78 -23.45 -10.97
CA LEU A 240 -4.48 -24.76 -10.38
C LEU A 240 -3.58 -25.61 -11.27
N MET A 241 -3.67 -25.47 -12.59
CA MET A 241 -2.77 -26.16 -13.53
C MET A 241 -1.30 -25.70 -13.41
N GLU A 242 -1.03 -24.55 -12.77
CA GLU A 242 0.31 -24.01 -12.54
C GLU A 242 0.95 -24.46 -11.23
N VAL A 243 0.17 -25.06 -10.34
CA VAL A 243 0.60 -25.47 -8.99
C VAL A 243 1.50 -26.72 -8.98
N PRO A 244 1.24 -27.79 -9.77
CA PRO A 244 2.01 -29.04 -9.66
C PRO A 244 3.53 -28.88 -9.76
N PRO A 245 4.10 -28.06 -10.67
CA PRO A 245 5.55 -27.84 -10.74
C PRO A 245 6.15 -27.13 -9.51
N LEU A 246 5.32 -26.49 -8.67
CA LEU A 246 5.76 -25.81 -7.45
C LEU A 246 5.92 -26.78 -6.28
N ILE A 247 5.22 -27.91 -6.31
CA ILE A 247 5.27 -28.94 -5.27
C ILE A 247 6.48 -29.84 -5.54
N CYS A 248 7.66 -29.37 -5.15
CA CYS A 248 8.90 -30.13 -5.26
C CYS A 248 9.84 -29.87 -4.07
N GLU A 249 10.70 -30.84 -3.79
CA GLU A 249 11.66 -30.77 -2.66
C GLU A 249 12.72 -29.67 -2.84
N ALA A 250 12.88 -29.13 -4.05
CA ALA A 250 13.87 -28.08 -4.35
C ALA A 250 13.55 -26.72 -3.68
N ASP A 251 12.28 -26.44 -3.38
CA ASP A 251 11.87 -25.23 -2.63
C ASP A 251 10.69 -25.57 -1.73
N LEU A 252 10.98 -26.22 -0.58
CA LEU A 252 9.98 -26.66 0.39
C LEU A 252 9.03 -25.54 0.85
N HIS A 253 9.51 -24.30 0.95
CA HIS A 253 8.66 -23.18 1.32
C HIS A 253 7.65 -22.83 0.22
N CYS A 254 8.08 -22.84 -1.04
CA CYS A 254 7.17 -22.68 -2.18
C CYS A 254 6.17 -23.82 -2.24
N ALA A 255 6.62 -25.07 -2.03
CA ALA A 255 5.76 -26.25 -2.03
C ALA A 255 4.72 -26.24 -0.89
N GLN A 256 5.08 -25.73 0.29
CA GLN A 256 4.16 -25.58 1.42
C GLN A 256 3.12 -24.47 1.21
N THR A 257 3.48 -23.42 0.46
CA THR A 257 2.60 -22.27 0.20
C THR A 257 1.67 -22.50 -1.00
N ALA A 258 2.00 -23.46 -1.87
CA ALA A 258 1.29 -23.77 -3.11
C ALA A 258 0.21 -24.83 -2.89
#